data_AF-A0A383EPX6-F1
#
_entry.id   AF-A0A383EPX6-F1
#
_cell.length_a   1.000
_cell.length_b   1.000
_cell.length_c   1.000
_cell.angle_alpha   90.00
_cell.angle_beta   90.00
_cell.angle_gamma   90.00
#
_symmetry.space_group_name_H-M   'P 1'
#
loop_
_entity.id
_entity.type
_entity.pdbx_description
1 polymer ?
#
loop_
_entity_poly.entity_id
_entity_poly.type
_entity_poly.pdbx_seq_one_letter_code
_entity_poly.pdbx_strand_id
1 'polypeptide(L)' 'VKCPFCGNLDDKVVDSREGKEGEVIRRRRECVNCGRRFTSYERI' A
#
# COMPACT_ATOMS: atom_id res chain seq x y z
N VAL A 1 -6.42 0.44 3.43
CA VAL A 1 -5.96 -0.93 3.77
C VAL A 1 -5.50 -0.89 5.21
N LYS A 2 -5.79 -1.91 6.01
CA LYS A 2 -5.40 -1.87 7.43
C LYS A 2 -3.87 -1.82 7.57
N CYS A 3 -3.35 -0.78 8.22
CA CYS A 3 -1.93 -0.63 8.51
C CYS A 3 -1.45 -1.82 9.34
N PRO A 4 -0.43 -2.59 8.89
CA PRO A 4 0.03 -3.79 9.59
C PRO A 4 0.74 -3.48 10.92
N PHE A 5 1.09 -2.22 11.17
CA PHE A 5 1.84 -1.82 12.36
C PHE A 5 0.97 -1.29 13.50
N CYS A 6 -0.02 -0.46 13.20
CA CYS A 6 -0.89 0.15 14.21
C CYS A 6 -2.37 -0.21 14.05
N GLY A 7 -2.74 -0.92 12.97
CA GLY A 7 -4.12 -1.31 12.71
C GLY A 7 -5.03 -0.21 12.19
N ASN A 8 -4.53 1.01 11.95
CA ASN A 8 -5.34 2.10 11.39
C ASN A 8 -5.81 1.80 9.96
N LEU A 9 -6.96 2.33 9.56
CA LEU A 9 -7.53 2.12 8.22
C LEU A 9 -7.09 3.20 7.22
N ASP A 10 -6.72 4.37 7.70
CA ASP A 10 -6.21 5.45 6.87
C ASP A 10 -4.73 5.26 6.53
N ASP A 11 -4.49 5.30 5.22
CA ASP A 11 -3.18 5.28 4.60
C ASP A 11 -3.20 6.14 3.34
N LYS A 12 -2.02 6.64 2.97
CA LYS A 12 -1.79 7.42 1.75
C LYS A 12 -0.96 6.60 0.78
N VAL A 13 -1.40 6.51 -0.47
CA VAL A 13 -0.59 5.92 -1.54
C VAL A 13 0.53 6.91 -1.90
N VAL A 14 1.78 6.45 -1.86
CA VAL A 14 2.96 7.26 -2.16
C VAL A 14 3.63 6.88 -3.47
N ASP A 15 3.53 5.62 -3.89
CA ASP A 15 4.10 5.12 -5.15
C ASP A 15 3.27 3.93 -5.64
N SER A 16 3.01 3.86 -6.93
CA SER A 16 2.27 2.77 -7.57
C SER A 16 3.10 2.24 -8.74
N ARG A 17 3.31 0.92 -8.78
CA ARG A 17 4.03 0.26 -9.88
C ARG A 17 3.24 -0.94 -10.36
N GLU A 18 3.15 -1.08 -11.66
CA GLU A 18 2.56 -2.25 -12.30
C GLU A 18 3.62 -3.36 -12.37
N GLY A 19 3.20 -4.58 -12.05
CA GLY A 19 4.00 -5.79 -12.19
C GLY A 19 4.12 -6.23 -13.64
N LYS A 20 4.99 -7.20 -13.92
CA LYS A 20 5.10 -7.81 -15.26
C LYS A 20 3.71 -8.32 -15.68
N GLU A 21 3.33 -7.98 -16.90
CA GLU A 21 2.09 -8.41 -17.58
C GLU A 21 0.78 -7.79 -17.06
N GLY A 22 0.84 -6.79 -16.16
CA GLY A 22 -0.35 -6.03 -15.75
C GLY A 22 -1.28 -6.77 -14.79
N GLU A 23 -0.95 -7.99 -14.38
CA GLU A 23 -1.79 -8.79 -13.45
C GLU A 23 -1.77 -8.27 -12.01
N VAL A 24 -0.72 -7.53 -11.62
CA VAL A 24 -0.53 -7.10 -10.23
C VAL A 24 -0.10 -5.65 -10.17
N ILE A 25 -0.83 -4.85 -9.40
CA ILE A 25 -0.44 -3.50 -9.02
C ILE A 25 0.17 -3.54 -7.63
N ARG A 26 1.45 -3.16 -7.54
CA ARG A 26 2.14 -2.96 -6.27
C ARG A 26 2.04 -1.50 -5.85
N ARG A 27 1.34 -1.21 -4.76
CA ARG A 27 1.23 0.14 -4.18
C ARG A 27 2.02 0.26 -2.89
N ARG A 28 2.98 1.19 -2.84
CA ARG A 28 3.63 1.63 -1.60
C ARG A 28 2.71 2.65 -0.92
N ARG A 29 2.36 2.39 0.33
CA ARG A 29 1.45 3.18 1.15
C ARG A 29 2.17 3.65 2.42
N GLU A 30 1.77 4.79 2.95
CA GLU A 30 2.26 5.38 4.20
C GLU A 30 1.07 5.58 5.14
N CYS A 31 1.16 5.07 6.36
CA CYS A 31 0.09 5.24 7.35
C CYS A 31 0.09 6.67 7.90
N VAL A 32 -1.05 7.35 7.86
CA VAL A 32 -1.19 8.72 8.37
C VAL A 32 -1.12 8.81 9.91
N ASN A 33 -1.38 7.71 10.62
CA ASN A 33 -1.36 7.69 12.08
C ASN A 33 0.04 7.43 12.65
N CYS A 34 0.75 6.42 12.13
CA CYS A 34 2.07 6.03 12.66
C CYS A 34 3.25 6.40 11.75
N GLY A 35 3.01 6.98 10.57
CA GLY A 35 4.05 7.38 9.60
C GLY A 35 4.78 6.22 8.92
N ARG A 36 4.42 4.96 9.23
CA ARG A 36 5.12 3.79 8.69
C ARG A 36 4.69 3.47 7.26
N ARG A 37 5.66 3.06 6.45
CA ARG A 37 5.45 2.66 5.05
C ARG A 37 5.28 1.16 4.92
N PHE A 38 4.34 0.72 4.08
CA PHE A 38 4.10 -0.68 3.74
C PHE A 38 3.74 -0.83 2.27
N THR A 39 3.82 -2.06 1.75
CA THR A 39 3.45 -2.36 0.37
C THR A 39 2.16 -3.18 0.37
N SER A 40 1.24 -2.83 -0.51
CA SER A 40 0.03 -3.61 -0.81
C SER A 40 0.09 -4.08 -2.26
N TYR A 41 -0.43 -5.27 -2.50
CA TYR A 41 -0.57 -5.86 -3.83
C TYR A 41 -2.06 -5.94 -4.14
N GLU A 42 -2.46 -5.39 -5.26
CA GLU A 42 -3.82 -5.43 -5.80
C GLU A 42 -3.73 -6.23 -7.11
N ARG A 43 -4.51 -7.30 -7.24
CA ARG A 43 -4.59 -8.05 -8.51
C ARG A 43 -5.72 -7.44 -9.34
N ILE A 44 -5.48 -7.21 -10.64
CA ILE A 44 -6.50 -6.73 -11.59
C ILE A 44 -7.42 -7.89 -11.99
#